data_AF-A0A959Y4D4-F1
#
_entry.id   AF-A0A959Y4D4-F1
#
_cell.length_a   1.000
_cell.length_b   1.000
_cell.length_c   1.000
_cell.angle_alpha   90.00
_cell.angle_beta   90.00
_cell.angle_gamma   90.00
#
_symmetry.space_group_name_H-M   'P 1'
#
loop_
_entity.id
_entity.type
_entity.pdbx_description
1 polymer ?
#
loop_
_entity_poly.entity_id
_entity_poly.type
_entity_poly.pdbx_seq_one_letter_code
_entity_poly.pdbx_strand_id
1 'polypeptide(L)'
;EHLMPEDFLQPGTAQVAAGYVIYGSSTMLVYTTGHGVNGFTLDPSIGTFCLSHPDMRTPEQGKIYSVNEGNYNDFSEGVRAYIDACKERRYSARYIGSLVADFHRNLLKGG
;
A
#
# COMPACT_ATOMS: atom_id res chain seq x y z
N GLU A 1 9.83 -31.69 -3.82
CA GLU A 1 11.03 -30.93 -3.41
C GLU A 1 10.82 -30.45 -2.00
N HIS A 2 11.88 -30.41 -1.18
CA HIS A 2 11.81 -29.96 0.20
C HIS A 2 12.29 -28.51 0.24
N LEU A 3 11.39 -27.58 0.59
CA LEU A 3 11.74 -26.17 0.73
C LEU A 3 12.52 -25.98 2.03
N MET A 4 13.59 -25.18 1.97
CA MET A 4 14.47 -24.85 3.08
C MET A 4 14.27 -23.39 3.50
N PRO A 5 14.66 -22.99 4.74
CA PRO A 5 14.54 -21.59 5.18
C PRO A 5 15.19 -20.59 4.22
N GLU A 6 16.28 -20.97 3.56
CA GLU A 6 16.99 -20.14 2.59
C GLU A 6 16.11 -19.78 1.38
N ASP A 7 15.15 -20.63 1.01
CA ASP A 7 14.21 -20.36 -0.09
C ASP A 7 13.26 -19.19 0.23
N PHE A 8 12.96 -18.96 1.52
CA PHE A 8 12.03 -17.92 1.99
C PHE A 8 12.74 -16.65 2.48
N LEU A 9 14.03 -16.72 2.80
CA LEU A 9 14.84 -15.61 3.34
C LEU A 9 15.62 -14.86 2.24
N GLN A 10 15.17 -14.98 1.00
CA GLN A 10 15.72 -14.23 -0.12
C GLN A 10 15.41 -12.73 0.02
N PRO A 11 16.28 -11.84 -0.49
CA PRO A 11 16.01 -10.40 -0.45
C PRO A 11 14.74 -10.08 -1.25
N GLY A 12 14.00 -9.05 -0.82
CA GLY A 12 12.78 -8.63 -1.50
C GLY A 12 12.97 -8.24 -2.98
N THR A 13 14.20 -7.90 -3.39
CA THR A 13 14.58 -7.66 -4.79
C THR A 13 14.57 -8.91 -5.67
N ALA A 14 14.53 -10.10 -5.08
CA ALA A 14 14.42 -11.38 -5.80
C ALA A 14 12.96 -11.81 -6.05
N GLN A 15 11.97 -11.05 -5.59
CA GLN A 15 10.56 -11.36 -5.84
C GLN A 15 10.24 -11.33 -7.34
N VAL A 16 9.68 -12.44 -7.85
CA VAL A 16 9.20 -12.54 -9.25
C VAL A 16 7.78 -12.00 -9.43
N ALA A 17 7.02 -11.91 -8.33
CA ALA A 17 5.69 -11.32 -8.28
C ALA A 17 5.35 -10.88 -6.85
N ALA A 18 4.48 -9.88 -6.72
CA ALA A 18 3.94 -9.45 -5.43
C ALA A 18 2.54 -8.86 -5.62
N GLY A 19 1.72 -8.88 -4.57
CA GLY A 19 0.38 -8.32 -4.62
C GLY A 19 -0.34 -8.38 -3.28
N TYR A 20 -1.54 -7.82 -3.27
CA TYR A 20 -2.44 -7.84 -2.12
C TYR A 20 -3.89 -7.93 -2.57
N VAL A 21 -4.75 -8.40 -1.65
CA VAL A 21 -6.20 -8.32 -1.79
C VAL A 21 -6.72 -7.34 -0.74
N ILE A 22 -7.52 -6.37 -1.16
CA ILE A 22 -8.21 -5.44 -0.27
C ILE A 22 -9.69 -5.81 -0.20
N TYR A 23 -10.18 -6.08 1.01
CA TYR A 23 -11.59 -6.31 1.31
C TYR A 23 -12.22 -5.02 1.85
N GLY A 24 -12.46 -4.07 0.95
CA GLY A 24 -13.06 -2.77 1.28
C GLY A 24 -14.56 -2.73 0.97
N SER A 25 -15.05 -1.56 0.56
CA SER A 25 -16.39 -1.42 -0.04
C SER A 25 -16.56 -2.25 -1.32
N SER A 26 -15.44 -2.54 -1.99
CA SER A 26 -15.32 -3.58 -3.02
C SER A 26 -14.09 -4.43 -2.73
N THR A 27 -14.10 -5.67 -3.22
CA THR A 27 -12.93 -6.56 -3.14
C THR A 27 -12.06 -6.35 -4.36
N MET A 28 -10.79 -6.03 -4.17
CA MET A 28 -9.83 -5.88 -5.26
C MET A 28 -8.58 -6.73 -5.05
N LEU A 29 -8.08 -7.32 -6.14
CA LEU A 29 -6.76 -7.92 -6.25
C LEU A 29 -5.85 -6.93 -6.96
N VAL A 30 -4.72 -6.58 -6.36
CA VAL A 30 -3.69 -5.73 -6.98
C VAL A 30 -2.38 -6.49 -6.99
N TYR A 31 -1.73 -6.64 -8.15
CA TYR A 31 -0.45 -7.35 -8.25
C TYR A 31 0.48 -6.82 -9.35
N THR A 32 1.73 -7.24 -9.29
CA THR A 32 2.80 -6.98 -10.26
C THR A 32 3.68 -8.22 -10.45
N THR A 33 4.30 -8.33 -11.62
CA THR A 33 5.37 -9.29 -11.95
C THR A 33 6.67 -8.59 -12.38
N GLY A 34 6.83 -7.30 -12.04
CA GLY A 34 7.94 -6.45 -12.48
C GLY A 34 7.63 -5.60 -13.72
N HIS A 35 6.45 -5.77 -14.35
CA HIS A 35 6.01 -5.02 -15.53
C HIS A 35 4.76 -4.17 -15.25
N GLY A 36 4.89 -3.22 -14.32
CA GLY A 36 3.78 -2.35 -13.89
C GLY A 36 2.89 -3.01 -12.82
N VAL A 37 1.95 -2.24 -12.29
CA VAL A 37 1.02 -2.67 -11.23
C VAL A 37 -0.40 -2.65 -11.78
N ASN A 38 -1.17 -3.71 -11.58
CA ASN A 38 -2.53 -3.82 -12.12
C ASN A 38 -3.53 -4.19 -11.03
N GLY A 39 -4.66 -3.48 -11.03
CA GLY A 39 -5.77 -3.70 -10.12
C GLY A 39 -6.98 -4.31 -10.81
N PHE A 40 -7.56 -5.32 -10.16
CA PHE A 40 -8.73 -6.05 -10.60
C PHE A 40 -9.80 -5.96 -9.53
N THR A 41 -11.04 -5.65 -9.91
CA THR A 41 -12.17 -5.60 -8.99
C THR A 41 -12.99 -6.87 -9.15
N LEU A 42 -13.34 -7.51 -8.04
CA LEU A 42 -14.26 -8.64 -8.04
C LEU A 42 -15.65 -8.17 -8.44
N ASP A 43 -16.20 -8.73 -9.50
CA ASP A 43 -17.63 -8.70 -9.80
C ASP A 43 -18.30 -9.90 -9.13
N PRO A 44 -19.08 -9.71 -8.05
CA PRO A 44 -19.70 -10.81 -7.32
C PRO A 44 -20.79 -11.52 -8.14
N SER A 45 -21.35 -10.88 -9.17
CA SER A 45 -22.44 -11.46 -9.97
C SER A 45 -21.97 -12.61 -10.86
N ILE A 46 -20.70 -12.55 -11.28
CA ILE A 46 -20.04 -13.56 -12.12
C ILE A 46 -18.87 -14.25 -11.41
N GLY A 47 -18.59 -13.87 -10.16
CA GLY A 47 -17.52 -14.46 -9.34
C GLY A 47 -16.11 -14.26 -9.90
N THR A 48 -15.87 -13.18 -10.66
CA THR A 48 -14.63 -12.99 -11.43
C THR A 48 -13.96 -11.65 -11.12
N PHE A 49 -12.64 -11.65 -11.02
CA PHE A 49 -11.83 -10.43 -10.94
C PHE A 49 -11.65 -9.82 -12.33
N CYS A 50 -12.23 -8.65 -12.56
CA CYS A 50 -12.17 -7.92 -13.82
C CYS A 50 -11.11 -6.83 -13.76
N LEU A 51 -10.28 -6.69 -14.80
CA LEU A 51 -9.30 -5.62 -14.90
C LEU A 51 -10.00 -4.27 -14.81
N SER A 52 -9.69 -3.50 -13.77
CA SER A 52 -10.34 -2.21 -13.50
C SER A 52 -9.36 -1.04 -13.44
N HIS A 53 -8.09 -1.31 -13.13
CA HIS A 53 -7.04 -0.30 -12.99
C HIS A 53 -5.74 -0.78 -13.65
N PRO A 54 -5.56 -0.59 -14.98
CA PRO A 54 -4.32 -0.92 -15.67
C PRO A 54 -3.20 0.10 -15.35
N ASP A 55 -1.95 -0.37 -15.31
CA ASP A 55 -0.73 0.44 -15.09
C ASP A 55 -0.87 1.49 -13.96
N MET A 56 -1.27 1.03 -12.77
CA MET A 56 -1.42 1.88 -11.60
C MET A 56 -0.09 2.55 -11.23
N ARG A 57 -0.12 3.88 -11.09
CA ARG A 57 1.02 4.69 -10.65
C ARG A 57 0.58 5.60 -9.51
N THR A 58 1.45 5.73 -8.50
CA THR A 58 1.26 6.77 -7.49
C THR A 58 1.46 8.15 -8.12
N PRO A 59 0.67 9.16 -7.74
CA PRO A 59 0.99 10.54 -8.05
C PRO A 59 2.39 10.92 -7.56
N GLU A 60 3.07 11.80 -8.30
CA GLU A 60 4.41 12.31 -7.95
C GLU A 60 4.42 13.08 -6.63
N GLN A 61 3.28 13.68 -6.28
CA GLN A 61 3.12 14.49 -5.08
C GLN A 61 1.87 14.03 -4.31
N GLY A 62 2.05 13.79 -3.01
CA GLY A 62 0.98 13.50 -2.06
C GLY A 62 0.80 14.63 -1.05
N LYS A 63 -0.41 14.74 -0.49
CA LYS A 63 -0.71 15.61 0.67
C LYS A 63 -1.37 14.84 1.79
N ILE A 64 -1.17 13.53 1.83
CA ILE A 64 -1.67 12.64 2.87
C ILE A 64 -0.46 12.13 3.64
N TYR A 65 -0.57 11.90 4.93
CA TYR A 65 0.39 11.09 5.66
C TYR A 65 -0.36 10.10 6.56
N SER A 66 0.23 8.93 6.75
CA SER A 66 -0.44 7.77 7.36
C SER A 66 0.41 7.16 8.44
N VAL A 67 0.11 7.47 9.70
CA VAL A 67 0.83 6.98 10.87
C VAL A 67 -0.11 6.95 12.08
N ASN A 68 0.11 6.01 12.99
CA ASN A 68 -0.52 6.04 14.30
C ASN A 68 0.17 7.10 15.17
N GLU A 69 -0.36 8.32 15.18
CA GLU A 69 0.17 9.40 16.02
C GLU A 69 0.03 9.15 17.53
N GLY A 70 -0.74 8.14 17.96
CA GLY A 70 -0.76 7.71 19.37
C GLY A 70 0.62 7.30 19.88
N ASN A 71 1.52 6.88 18.99
CA ASN A 71 2.90 6.49 19.31
C ASN A 71 3.91 7.65 19.13
N TYR A 72 3.44 8.90 18.98
CA TYR A 72 4.31 10.03 18.63
C TYR A 72 5.54 10.17 19.54
N ASN A 73 5.34 9.99 20.85
CA ASN A 73 6.43 10.12 21.84
C ASN A 73 7.47 8.99 21.72
N ASP A 74 7.09 7.83 21.21
CA ASP A 74 7.96 6.66 21.06
C ASP A 74 8.74 6.67 19.74
N PHE A 75 8.35 7.54 18.79
CA PHE A 75 9.04 7.64 17.52
C PHE A 75 10.44 8.27 17.65
N SER A 76 11.30 7.96 16.68
CA SER A 76 12.59 8.63 16.55
C SER A 76 12.40 10.13 16.27
N GLU A 77 13.43 10.93 16.58
CA GLU A 77 13.41 12.38 16.35
C GLU A 77 13.09 12.73 14.89
N GLY A 78 13.67 12.01 13.92
CA GLY A 78 13.41 12.25 12.50
C GLY A 78 11.96 12.00 12.08
N VAL A 79 11.30 10.99 12.66
CA VAL A 79 9.89 10.70 12.38
C VAL A 79 8.99 11.77 13.00
N ARG A 80 9.27 12.20 14.24
CA ARG A 80 8.53 13.31 14.87
C ARG A 80 8.65 14.60 14.05
N ALA A 81 9.87 14.96 13.66
CA ALA A 81 10.13 16.14 12.83
C ALA A 81 9.39 16.09 11.49
N TYR A 82 9.32 14.91 10.85
CA TYR A 82 8.56 14.74 9.61
C TYR A 82 7.05 14.92 9.82
N ILE A 83 6.50 14.32 10.89
CA ILE A 83 5.08 14.49 11.24
C ILE A 83 4.75 15.96 11.49
N ASP A 84 5.60 16.68 12.22
CA ASP A 84 5.40 18.10 12.49
C ASP A 84 5.47 18.94 11.20
N ALA A 85 6.42 18.66 10.31
CA ALA A 85 6.50 19.29 9.00
C ALA A 85 5.25 19.01 8.12
N CYS A 86 4.68 17.80 8.19
CA CYS A 86 3.42 17.48 7.53
C CYS A 86 2.25 18.33 8.09
N LYS A 87 2.19 18.51 9.41
CA LYS A 87 1.17 19.35 10.07
C LYS A 87 1.31 20.82 9.67
N GLU A 88 2.52 21.36 9.65
CA GLU A 88 2.81 22.73 9.20
C GLU A 88 2.38 22.96 7.74
N ARG A 89 2.67 21.99 6.86
CA ARG A 89 2.25 22.00 5.45
C ARG A 89 0.76 21.69 5.24
N ARG A 90 0.01 21.47 6.32
CA ARG A 90 -1.41 21.11 6.33
C ARG A 90 -1.72 19.87 5.48
N TYR A 91 -0.86 18.86 5.54
CA TYR A 91 -1.17 17.56 4.96
C TYR A 91 -2.30 16.89 5.74
N SER A 92 -3.12 16.10 5.07
CA SER A 92 -4.22 15.36 5.66
C SER A 92 -3.70 14.10 6.35
N ALA A 93 -3.87 14.01 7.67
CA ALA A 93 -3.69 12.76 8.40
C ALA A 93 -4.77 11.75 8.00
N ARG A 94 -4.38 10.57 7.53
CA ARG A 94 -5.30 9.44 7.27
C ARG A 94 -4.67 8.15 7.73
N TYR A 95 -5.31 7.50 8.69
CA TYR A 95 -4.86 6.22 9.25
C TYR A 95 -6.08 5.34 9.46
N ILE A 96 -6.26 4.34 8.58
CA ILE A 96 -7.33 3.34 8.69
C ILE A 96 -6.96 2.29 9.75
N GLY A 97 -5.67 2.07 9.96
CA GLY A 97 -5.17 1.01 10.85
C GLY A 97 -5.06 -0.36 10.17
N SER A 98 -5.17 -0.38 8.84
CA SER A 98 -4.93 -1.54 8.00
C SER A 98 -3.90 -1.18 6.95
N LEU A 99 -2.75 -1.87 6.97
CA LEU A 99 -1.64 -1.62 6.05
C LEU A 99 -2.10 -1.63 4.59
N VAL A 100 -2.89 -2.64 4.20
CA VAL A 100 -3.40 -2.78 2.84
C VAL A 100 -4.31 -1.61 2.47
N ALA A 101 -5.20 -1.18 3.36
CA ALA A 101 -6.14 -0.10 3.08
C ALA A 101 -5.45 1.26 2.99
N ASP A 102 -4.52 1.54 3.92
CA ASP A 102 -3.74 2.78 3.91
C ASP A 102 -2.80 2.84 2.69
N PHE A 103 -2.12 1.74 2.36
CA PHE A 103 -1.30 1.65 1.15
C PHE A 103 -2.12 1.83 -0.13
N HIS A 104 -3.25 1.13 -0.26
CA HIS A 104 -4.10 1.22 -1.45
C HIS A 104 -4.61 2.65 -1.70
N ARG A 105 -5.05 3.35 -0.65
CA ARG A 105 -5.44 4.75 -0.75
C ARG A 105 -4.27 5.64 -1.20
N ASN A 106 -3.10 5.47 -0.57
CA ASN A 106 -1.94 6.30 -0.87
C ASN A 106 -1.41 6.01 -2.29
N LEU A 107 -1.47 4.77 -2.78
CA LEU A 107 -1.16 4.42 -4.17
C LEU A 107 -2.08 5.16 -5.17
N LEU A 108 -3.37 5.31 -4.85
CA LEU A 108 -4.33 5.98 -5.74
C LEU A 108 -4.33 7.51 -5.63
N LYS A 109 -4.04 8.06 -4.46
CA LYS A 109 -4.20 9.50 -4.15
C LYS A 109 -2.90 10.24 -3.89
N GLY A 110 -1.78 9.53 -3.80
CA GLY A 110 -0.54 10.04 -3.24
C GLY A 110 -0.61 10.07 -1.71
N GLY A 111 0.54 9.97 -1.07
CA GLY A 111 0.73 10.08 0.37
C GLY A 111 2.16 10.45 0.71
#